data_AF-A0A950EG77-F1
#
_entry.id   AF-A0A950EG77-F1
#
_cell.length_a   1.000
_cell.length_b   1.000
_cell.length_c   1.000
_cell.angle_alpha   90.00
_cell.angle_beta   90.00
_cell.angle_gamma   90.00
#
_symmetry.space_group_name_H-M   'P 1'
#
loop_
_entity.id
_entity.type
_entity.pdbx_description
1 polymer ?
#
loop_
_entity_poly.entity_id
_entity_poly.type
_entity_poly.pdbx_seq_one_letter_code
_entity_poly.pdbx_strand_id
1 'polypeptide(L)'
;EPKLLLLDEPAAGMNPNEKAGLQALVRRIRDTGKTILLIEHDMSVVMTISDRIAVLDFGAKIAEGLPAEVQTNQAVIEAYLGVASDAP
;
A
#
# COMPACT_ATOMS: atom_id res chain seq x y z
N GLU A 1 -22.20 -11.75 -5.75
CA GLU A 1 -21.34 -10.62 -5.32
C GLU A 1 -19.92 -11.11 -5.10
N PRO A 2 -18.87 -10.35 -5.47
CA PRO A 2 -17.49 -10.78 -5.30
C PRO A 2 -17.07 -10.73 -3.82
N LYS A 3 -16.30 -11.74 -3.38
CA LYS A 3 -15.73 -11.81 -2.03
C LYS A 3 -14.40 -11.07 -1.90
N LEU A 4 -13.69 -10.92 -3.01
CA LEU A 4 -12.37 -10.30 -3.10
C LEU A 4 -12.34 -9.32 -4.26
N LEU A 5 -11.81 -8.12 -4.01
CA LEU A 5 -11.49 -7.13 -5.02
C LEU A 5 -9.96 -7.02 -5.14
N LEU A 6 -9.44 -7.08 -6.36
CA LEU A 6 -8.04 -6.84 -6.67
C LEU A 6 -7.91 -5.46 -7.32
N LEU A 7 -7.04 -4.62 -6.77
CA LEU A 7 -6.75 -3.29 -7.30
C LEU A 7 -5.26 -3.19 -7.58
N ASP A 8 -4.92 -2.89 -8.83
CA ASP A 8 -3.53 -2.74 -9.30
C ASP A 8 -3.26 -1.27 -9.58
N GLU A 9 -2.43 -0.65 -8.75
CA GLU A 9 -2.04 0.77 -8.77
C GLU A 9 -3.20 1.78 -8.98
N PRO A 10 -4.32 1.70 -8.23
CA PRO A 10 -5.49 2.56 -8.45
C PRO A 10 -5.24 4.06 -8.17
N ALA A 11 -4.19 4.42 -7.43
CA ALA A 11 -3.82 5.80 -7.11
C ALA A 11 -2.83 6.41 -8.11
N ALA A 12 -2.36 5.65 -9.11
CA ALA A 12 -1.42 6.13 -10.11
C ALA A 12 -1.99 7.32 -10.89
N GLY A 13 -1.19 8.38 -11.03
CA GLY A 13 -1.57 9.59 -11.75
C GLY A 13 -2.59 10.49 -11.05
N MET A 14 -3.08 10.11 -9.86
CA MET A 14 -4.03 10.92 -9.09
C MET A 14 -3.34 12.06 -8.33
N ASN A 15 -4.03 13.20 -8.24
CA ASN A 15 -3.64 14.28 -7.35
C ASN A 15 -4.01 13.96 -5.87
N PRO A 16 -3.50 14.72 -4.89
CA PRO A 16 -3.76 14.44 -3.47
C PRO A 16 -5.25 14.38 -3.08
N ASN A 17 -6.11 15.22 -3.68
CA ASN A 17 -7.55 15.23 -3.41
C ASN A 17 -8.22 13.97 -3.97
N GLU A 18 -7.84 13.56 -5.18
CA GLU A 18 -8.33 12.32 -5.80
C GLU A 18 -7.90 11.09 -5.00
N LYS A 19 -6.65 11.06 -4.51
CA LYS A 19 -6.16 10.00 -3.62
C LYS A 19 -6.98 9.92 -2.34
N ALA A 20 -7.30 11.05 -1.71
CA ALA A 20 -8.17 11.06 -0.52
C ALA A 20 -9.57 10.49 -0.83
N GLY A 21 -10.14 10.84 -1.99
CA GLY A 21 -11.40 10.27 -2.47
C GLY A 21 -11.35 8.76 -2.69
N LEU A 22 -10.30 8.27 -3.34
CA LEU A 22 -10.04 6.83 -3.53
C LEU A 22 -9.93 6.11 -2.19
N GLN A 23 -9.15 6.64 -1.25
CA GLN A 23 -9.00 6.05 0.08
C GLN A 23 -10.34 5.95 0.83
N ALA A 24 -11.18 6.97 0.75
CA ALA A 24 -12.51 6.95 1.34
C ALA A 24 -13.41 5.89 0.68
N LEU A 25 -13.34 5.75 -0.65
CA LEU A 25 -14.08 4.75 -1.41
C LEU A 25 -13.66 3.33 -1.02
N VAL A 26 -12.35 3.04 -0.97
CA VAL A 26 -11.82 1.72 -0.59
C VAL A 26 -12.30 1.33 0.81
N ARG A 27 -12.22 2.25 1.78
CA ARG A 27 -12.73 2.00 3.14
C ARG A 27 -14.22 1.68 3.14
N ARG A 28 -15.03 2.45 2.42
CA ARG A 28 -16.47 2.20 2.32
C ARG A 28 -16.77 0.82 1.72
N ILE A 29 -16.01 0.38 0.72
CA ILE A 29 -16.16 -0.97 0.14
C ILE A 29 -15.80 -2.04 1.17
N ARG A 30 -14.69 -1.88 1.89
CA ARG A 30 -14.27 -2.78 2.98
C ARG A 30 -15.35 -2.88 4.06
N ASP A 31 -15.95 -1.76 4.46
CA ASP A 31 -17.00 -1.72 5.48
C ASP A 31 -18.27 -2.48 5.07
N THR A 32 -18.46 -2.78 3.78
CA THR A 32 -19.52 -3.70 3.31
C THR A 32 -19.20 -5.19 3.51
N GLY A 33 -18.09 -5.52 4.21
CA GLY A 33 -17.65 -6.89 4.47
C GLY A 33 -16.86 -7.55 3.33
N LYS A 34 -16.34 -6.76 2.38
CA LYS A 34 -15.56 -7.26 1.24
C LYS A 34 -14.08 -7.23 1.57
N THR A 35 -13.36 -8.28 1.14
CA THR A 35 -11.89 -8.30 1.20
C THR A 35 -11.32 -7.54 0.00
N ILE A 36 -10.26 -6.77 0.22
CA ILE A 36 -9.58 -5.99 -0.82
C ILE A 36 -8.09 -6.35 -0.75
N LEU A 37 -7.52 -6.73 -1.88
CA LEU A 37 -6.07 -6.80 -2.08
C LEU A 37 -5.67 -5.66 -3.00
N LEU A 38 -4.76 -4.83 -2.50
CA LEU A 38 -4.28 -3.64 -3.18
C LEU A 38 -2.79 -3.81 -3.46
N ILE A 39 -2.39 -3.54 -4.70
CA ILE A 39 -0.99 -3.40 -5.10
C ILE A 39 -0.77 -1.90 -5.34
N GLU A 40 0.17 -1.32 -4.61
CA GLU A 40 0.49 0.10 -4.66
C GLU A 40 1.93 0.33 -4.24
N HIS A 41 2.54 1.38 -4.79
CA HIS A 41 3.86 1.86 -4.39
C HIS A 41 3.77 3.18 -3.61
N ASP A 42 2.63 3.86 -3.60
CA ASP A 42 2.42 5.05 -2.78
C ASP A 42 2.25 4.66 -1.30
N MET A 43 3.33 4.83 -0.52
CA MET A 43 3.35 4.50 0.91
C MET A 43 2.33 5.30 1.72
N SER A 44 1.98 6.52 1.33
CA SER A 44 0.92 7.29 2.01
C SER A 44 -0.43 6.60 1.86
N VAL A 45 -0.75 6.11 0.66
CA VAL A 45 -1.97 5.35 0.40
C VAL A 45 -1.95 4.02 1.15
N VAL A 46 -0.92 3.20 0.95
CA VAL A 46 -0.83 1.85 1.51
C VAL A 46 -0.94 1.87 3.03
N MET A 47 -0.22 2.77 3.71
CA MET A 47 -0.23 2.87 5.18
C MET A 47 -1.59 3.32 5.74
N THR A 48 -2.35 4.07 4.95
CA THR A 48 -3.57 4.74 5.39
C THR A 48 -4.81 3.85 5.29
N ILE A 49 -4.86 2.91 4.35
CA ILE A 49 -6.06 2.09 4.07
C ILE A 49 -5.89 0.59 4.29
N SER A 50 -4.68 0.12 4.55
CA SER A 50 -4.42 -1.32 4.70
C SER A 50 -4.53 -1.77 6.16
N ASP A 51 -5.23 -2.89 6.40
CA ASP A 51 -5.25 -3.53 7.72
C ASP A 51 -3.94 -4.32 7.97
N ARG A 52 -3.35 -4.86 6.90
CA ARG A 52 -2.06 -5.57 6.88
C ARG A 52 -1.32 -5.24 5.59
N ILE A 53 0.01 -5.24 5.64
CA ILE A 53 0.88 -4.98 4.49
C ILE A 53 1.85 -6.14 4.33
N ALA A 54 2.07 -6.57 3.10
CA ALA A 54 3.21 -7.40 2.71
C ALA A 54 4.09 -6.60 1.76
N VAL A 55 5.40 -6.55 2.03
CA VAL A 55 6.36 -5.83 1.19
C VAL A 55 7.21 -6.84 0.46
N LEU A 56 7.33 -6.66 -0.85
CA LEU A 56 8.14 -7.49 -1.73
C LEU A 56 9.27 -6.65 -2.30
N ASP A 57 10.48 -7.18 -2.30
CA ASP A 57 11.64 -6.62 -2.95
C ASP A 57 12.36 -7.72 -3.75
N PHE A 58 12.71 -7.44 -5.02
CA PHE A 58 13.25 -8.41 -5.98
C PHE A 58 12.54 -9.79 -5.98
N GLY A 59 11.21 -9.80 -5.84
CA GLY A 59 10.40 -11.03 -5.82
C GLY A 59 10.44 -11.81 -4.51
N ALA A 60 11.13 -11.32 -3.48
CA ALA A 60 11.15 -11.89 -2.14
C ALA A 60 10.31 -11.05 -1.17
N LYS A 61 9.53 -11.71 -0.30
CA LYS A 61 8.80 -11.00 0.77
C LYS A 61 9.78 -10.62 1.88
N ILE A 62 10.00 -9.32 2.07
CA ILE A 62 10.95 -8.79 3.06
C ILE A 62 10.29 -8.42 4.39
N ALA A 63 8.99 -8.12 4.38
CA ALA A 63 8.22 -7.81 5.58
C ALA A 63 6.74 -8.16 5.42
N GLU A 64 6.07 -8.46 6.53
CA GLU A 64 4.62 -8.57 6.61
C GLU A 64 4.14 -8.19 8.02
N GLY A 65 3.10 -7.37 8.13
CA GLY A 65 2.58 -6.97 9.43
C GLY A 65 1.53 -5.88 9.36
N LEU A 66 1.26 -5.27 10.52
CA LEU A 66 0.47 -4.05 10.60
C LEU A 66 1.23 -2.87 9.96
N PRO A 67 0.53 -1.84 9.46
CA PRO A 67 1.20 -0.66 8.89
C PRO A 67 2.29 -0.05 9.76
N ALA A 68 2.04 0.09 11.07
CA ALA A 68 3.01 0.64 12.01
C ALA A 68 4.28 -0.22 12.18
N GLU A 69 4.13 -1.55 12.13
CA GLU A 69 5.26 -2.49 12.21
C GLU A 69 6.08 -2.46 10.91
N VAL A 70 5.39 -2.42 9.76
CA VAL A 70 6.03 -2.40 8.44
C VAL A 70 6.74 -1.07 8.19
N GLN A 71 6.17 0.05 8.61
CA GLN A 71 6.77 1.37 8.46
C GLN A 71 8.10 1.53 9.22
N THR A 72 8.27 0.79 10.33
CA THR A 72 9.48 0.81 11.15
C THR A 72 10.44 -0.33 10.84
N ASN A 73 10.11 -1.18 9.87
CA ASN A 73 10.96 -2.30 9.47
C ASN A 73 12.17 -1.80 8.67
N GLN A 74 13.36 -2.13 9.16
CA GLN A 74 14.62 -1.67 8.57
C GLN A 74 14.80 -2.09 7.10
N ALA A 75 14.45 -3.32 6.73
CA ALA A 75 14.57 -3.79 5.35
C ALA A 75 13.59 -3.06 4.40
N VAL A 76 12.40 -2.70 4.90
CA VAL A 76 11.42 -1.90 4.15
C VAL A 76 11.94 -0.47 3.95
N ILE A 77 12.50 0.13 5.00
CA ILE A 77 13.10 1.46 4.94
C ILE A 77 14.24 1.45 3.92
N GLU A 78 15.14 0.48 3.97
CA GLU A 78 16.26 0.37 3.02
C GLU A 78 15.79 0.20 1.57
N ALA A 79 14.81 -0.68 1.33
CA ALA A 79 14.31 -0.97 -0.01
C ALA A 79 13.47 0.17 -0.63
N TYR A 80 12.65 0.87 0.16
CA TYR A 80 11.67 1.85 -0.35
C TYR A 80 11.97 3.31 0.02
N LEU A 81 12.68 3.57 1.11
CA LEU A 81 13.00 4.91 1.61
C LEU A 81 14.51 5.23 1.52
N GLY A 82 15.36 4.22 1.30
CA GLY A 82 16.81 4.29 1.31
C GLY A 82 17.48 4.63 -0.03
N VAL A 83 16.73 4.74 -1.13
CA VAL A 83 17.28 5.14 -2.44
C VAL A 83 16.93 6.61 -2.75
N ALA A 84 17.51 7.52 -1.96
CA ALA A 84 17.77 8.90 -2.38
C ALA A 84 19.24 9.12 -2.77
N SER A 85 20.03 8.05 -2.93
CA SER A 85 21.40 8.13 -3.43
C SER A 85 21.72 6.92 -4.29
N ASP A 86 21.45 7.04 -5.59
CA ASP A 86 22.37 6.57 -6.61
C ASP A 86 22.20 7.48 -7.83
N ALA A 87 22.80 8.66 -7.72
CA ALA A 87 23.17 9.47 -8.86
C ALA A 87 24.59 9.04 -9.30
N PRO A 88 24.78 8.58 -10.54
CA PRO A 88 25.98 8.91 -11.30
C PRO A 88 25.88 10.31 -11.93
#